data_AF-A0A9E5GH48-F1
#
_entry.id   AF-A0A9E5GH48-F1
#
_cell.length_a   1.000
_cell.length_b   1.000
_cell.length_c   1.000
_cell.angle_alpha   90.00
_cell.angle_beta   90.00
_cell.angle_gamma   90.00
#
_symmetry.space_group_name_H-M   'P 1'
#
loop_
_entity.id
_entity.type
_entity.pdbx_description
1 polymer ?
#
loop_
_entity_poly.entity_id
_entity_poly.type
_entity_poly.pdbx_seq_one_letter_code
_entity_poly.pdbx_strand_id
1 'polypeptide(L)'
;MRFEIIERQGMSIARVKSHHVLITDVDTALDLMADAYYQAKTRRLILDADAFDPRFFDLSTRLAGDILQKFVTYSVKLAIVGSFSQVTNKSLRDFIRESNQGRDIFFCNSDDEAVQRLAM
;
A
#
# COMPACT_ATOMS: atom_id res chain seq x y z
N MET A 1 14.21 -7.61 -1.18
CA MET A 1 13.18 -6.97 -0.33
C MET A 1 13.69 -6.88 1.10
N ARG A 2 13.45 -5.77 1.80
CA ARG A 2 13.79 -5.59 3.21
C ARG A 2 12.65 -4.87 3.93
N PHE A 3 12.39 -5.24 5.18
CA PHE A 3 11.46 -4.56 6.07
C PHE A 3 12.22 -3.64 7.03
N GLU A 4 11.84 -2.37 7.05
CA GLU A 4 12.27 -1.40 8.05
C GLU A 4 11.10 -1.13 8.99
N ILE A 5 11.30 -1.34 10.29
CA ILE A 5 10.23 -1.22 11.28
C ILE A 5 10.21 0.20 11.85
N ILE A 6 9.04 0.83 11.79
CA ILE A 6 8.78 2.15 12.33
C ILE A 6 7.76 2.00 13.46
N GLU A 7 8.11 2.48 14.65
CA GLU A 7 7.22 2.52 15.80
C GLU A 7 6.61 3.91 15.94
N ARG A 8 5.27 4.00 15.95
CA ARG A 8 4.54 5.27 16.10
C ARG A 8 3.29 5.06 16.94
N GLN A 9 3.17 5.81 18.04
CA GLN A 9 2.00 5.74 18.95
C GLN A 9 1.66 4.30 19.41
N GLY A 10 2.69 3.47 19.66
CA GLY A 10 2.51 2.07 20.08
C GLY A 10 2.10 1.11 18.95
N MET A 11 2.08 1.58 17.70
CA MET A 11 1.85 0.77 16.51
C MET A 11 3.15 0.55 15.74
N SER A 12 3.40 -0.72 15.43
CA SER A 12 4.48 -1.13 14.54
C SER A 12 4.03 -1.04 13.08
N ILE A 13 4.85 -0.44 12.22
CA ILE A 13 4.61 -0.25 10.79
C ILE A 13 5.83 -0.76 10.02
N ALA A 14 5.62 -1.57 8.99
CA ALA A 14 6.69 -2.07 8.15
C ALA A 14 6.79 -1.24 6.87
N ARG A 15 7.88 -0.47 6.75
CA ARG A 15 8.27 0.14 5.49
C ARG A 15 9.01 -0.90 4.66
N VAL A 16 8.40 -1.31 3.55
CA VAL A 16 8.99 -2.29 2.65
C VAL A 16 9.86 -1.54 1.64
N LYS A 17 11.13 -1.92 1.53
CA LYS A 17 12.08 -1.40 0.53
C LYS A 17 12.44 -2.50 -0.47
N SER A 18 12.33 -2.19 -1.75
CA SER A 18 12.67 -3.07 -2.86
C SER A 18 13.17 -2.28 -4.06
N HIS A 19 14.01 -2.90 -4.88
CA HIS A 19 14.47 -2.37 -6.17
C HIS A 19 13.69 -2.96 -7.36
N HIS A 20 12.71 -3.81 -7.08
CA HIS A 20 11.89 -4.51 -8.08
C HIS A 20 10.41 -4.44 -7.70
N VAL A 21 9.55 -4.57 -8.71
CA VAL A 21 8.11 -4.77 -8.54
C VAL A 21 7.91 -6.01 -7.65
N LEU A 22 7.09 -5.84 -6.61
CA LEU A 22 6.76 -6.89 -5.64
C LEU A 22 5.36 -7.44 -5.87
N ILE A 23 4.41 -6.61 -6.31
CA ILE A 23 3.00 -6.96 -6.45
C ILE A 23 2.63 -6.88 -7.92
N THR A 24 2.48 -8.05 -8.55
CA THR A 24 2.06 -8.20 -9.95
C THR A 24 0.62 -8.68 -10.09
N ASP A 25 0.09 -9.29 -9.02
CA ASP A 25 -1.20 -9.97 -8.96
C ASP A 25 -1.64 -10.14 -7.49
N VAL A 26 -2.75 -10.84 -7.31
CA VAL A 26 -3.32 -11.12 -5.99
C VAL A 26 -2.42 -12.03 -5.17
N ASP A 27 -1.79 -13.03 -5.77
CA ASP A 27 -1.00 -14.04 -5.06
C ASP A 27 0.28 -13.40 -4.49
N THR A 28 0.99 -12.62 -5.30
CA THR A 28 2.16 -11.85 -4.85
C THR A 28 1.82 -10.83 -3.78
N ALA A 29 0.63 -10.23 -3.80
CA ALA A 29 0.15 -9.38 -2.71
C ALA A 29 -0.05 -10.17 -1.41
N LEU A 30 -0.64 -11.37 -1.49
CA LEU A 30 -0.86 -12.24 -0.32
C LEU A 30 0.46 -12.75 0.26
N ASP A 31 1.41 -13.14 -0.58
CA ASP A 31 2.76 -13.55 -0.17
C ASP A 31 3.46 -12.43 0.59
N LEU A 32 3.41 -11.19 0.08
CA LEU A 32 3.98 -10.03 0.76
C LEU A 32 3.35 -9.78 2.15
N MET A 33 2.02 -9.93 2.27
CA MET A 33 1.33 -9.79 3.55
C MET A 33 1.79 -10.87 4.55
N ALA A 34 1.96 -12.12 4.08
CA ALA A 34 2.43 -13.22 4.90
C ALA A 34 3.88 -12.98 5.37
N ASP A 35 4.76 -12.55 4.47
CA ASP A 35 6.14 -12.20 4.79
C ASP A 35 6.24 -11.08 5.82
N ALA A 36 5.46 -10.01 5.63
CA ALA A 36 5.46 -8.91 6.59
C ALA A 36 4.92 -9.34 7.97
N TYR A 37 3.89 -10.18 8.01
CA TYR A 37 3.38 -10.71 9.27
C TYR A 37 4.41 -11.63 9.95
N TYR A 38 5.11 -12.47 9.19
CA TYR A 38 6.09 -13.40 9.74
C TYR A 38 7.37 -12.69 10.21
N GLN A 39 7.91 -11.79 9.39
CA GLN A 39 9.22 -11.16 9.61
C GLN A 39 9.10 -9.87 10.44
N ALA A 40 8.13 -9.01 10.10
CA ALA A 40 7.96 -7.70 10.71
C ALA A 40 6.92 -7.66 11.85
N LYS A 41 6.18 -8.75 12.08
CA LYS A 41 5.18 -8.89 13.15
C LYS A 41 4.11 -7.78 13.14
N THR A 42 3.79 -7.24 11.96
CA THR A 42 2.80 -6.18 11.79
C THR A 42 1.85 -6.45 10.62
N ARG A 43 0.72 -5.74 10.63
CA ARG A 43 -0.29 -5.70 9.56
C ARG A 43 -0.44 -4.28 8.98
N ARG A 44 0.57 -3.42 9.15
CA ARG A 44 0.59 -2.05 8.62
C ARG A 44 1.80 -1.92 7.70
N LEU A 45 1.57 -1.76 6.41
CA LEU A 45 2.62 -1.75 5.40
C LEU A 45 2.70 -0.39 4.72
N ILE A 46 3.92 0.05 4.44
CA ILE A 46 4.20 1.16 3.53
C ILE A 46 4.97 0.59 2.34
N LEU A 47 4.44 0.80 1.14
CA LEU A 47 5.03 0.40 -0.13
C LEU A 47 5.25 1.62 -1.02
N ASP A 48 6.30 1.61 -1.83
CA ASP A 48 6.41 2.56 -2.94
C ASP A 48 5.40 2.22 -4.03
N ALA A 49 4.90 3.22 -4.75
CA ALA A 49 4.05 3.01 -5.92
C ALA A 49 4.73 2.09 -6.95
N ASP A 50 6.05 2.20 -7.09
CA ASP A 50 6.87 1.38 -7.99
C ASP A 50 7.02 -0.09 -7.53
N ALA A 51 6.55 -0.43 -6.33
CA ALA A 51 6.45 -1.82 -5.90
C ALA A 51 5.27 -2.56 -6.56
N PHE A 52 4.38 -1.85 -7.26
CA PHE A 52 3.24 -2.41 -7.97
C PHE A 52 3.51 -2.43 -9.47
N ASP A 53 3.01 -3.47 -10.14
CA ASP A 53 2.98 -3.52 -11.60
C ASP A 53 2.20 -2.31 -12.15
N PRO A 54 2.65 -1.64 -13.23
CA PRO A 54 1.95 -0.48 -13.80
C PRO A 54 0.46 -0.71 -14.09
N ARG A 55 0.06 -1.95 -14.40
CA ARG A 55 -1.35 -2.34 -14.61
C ARG A 55 -2.23 -2.09 -13.39
N PHE A 56 -1.65 -2.08 -12.17
CA PHE A 56 -2.36 -1.71 -10.95
C PHE A 56 -2.99 -0.32 -11.07
N PHE A 57 -2.30 0.65 -11.68
CA PHE A 57 -2.79 2.01 -11.83
C PHE A 57 -3.71 2.21 -13.05
N ASP A 58 -3.83 1.21 -13.91
CA ASP A 58 -4.85 1.15 -14.95
C ASP A 58 -6.11 0.47 -14.40
N LEU A 59 -7.07 1.29 -13.94
CA LEU A 59 -8.31 0.82 -13.33
C LEU A 59 -9.18 -0.06 -14.27
N SER A 60 -8.96 0.00 -15.59
CA SER A 60 -9.69 -0.86 -16.53
C SER A 60 -9.34 -2.34 -16.38
N THR A 61 -8.14 -2.64 -15.85
CA THR A 61 -7.66 -4.00 -15.60
C THR A 61 -8.35 -4.69 -14.43
N ARG A 62 -9.03 -3.91 -13.56
CA ARG A 62 -9.60 -4.35 -12.27
C ARG A 62 -8.59 -4.84 -11.22
N LEU A 63 -7.32 -4.87 -11.57
CA LEU A 63 -6.24 -5.42 -10.74
C LEU A 63 -6.11 -4.70 -9.39
N ALA A 64 -6.22 -3.37 -9.37
CA ALA A 64 -6.20 -2.61 -8.11
C ALA A 64 -7.33 -3.01 -7.17
N GLY A 65 -8.55 -3.19 -7.69
CA GLY A 65 -9.69 -3.61 -6.89
C GLY A 65 -9.45 -4.99 -6.26
N ASP A 66 -9.03 -5.95 -7.08
CA ASP A 66 -8.80 -7.33 -6.65
C ASP A 66 -7.72 -7.41 -5.57
N ILE A 67 -6.62 -6.68 -5.72
CA ILE A 67 -5.52 -6.63 -4.75
C ILE A 67 -5.93 -5.89 -3.47
N LEU A 68 -6.43 -4.66 -3.58
CA LEU A 68 -6.76 -3.85 -2.40
C LEU A 68 -7.89 -4.46 -1.58
N GLN A 69 -8.82 -5.16 -2.21
CA GLN A 69 -9.84 -5.92 -1.51
C GLN A 69 -9.22 -6.99 -0.59
N LYS A 70 -8.09 -7.62 -0.96
CA LYS A 70 -7.40 -8.56 -0.06
C LYS A 70 -6.82 -7.86 1.16
N PHE A 71 -6.18 -6.71 0.99
CA PHE A 71 -5.67 -5.92 2.11
C PHE A 71 -6.78 -5.63 3.13
N VAL A 72 -7.95 -5.19 2.66
CA VAL A 72 -9.12 -4.96 3.53
C VAL A 72 -9.63 -6.27 4.15
N THR A 73 -9.81 -7.32 3.34
CA THR A 73 -10.33 -8.63 3.78
C THR A 73 -9.48 -9.23 4.91
N TYR A 74 -8.16 -9.12 4.81
CA TYR A 74 -7.22 -9.61 5.80
C TYR A 74 -6.88 -8.56 6.88
N SER A 75 -7.57 -7.42 6.91
CA SER A 75 -7.33 -6.34 7.88
C SER A 75 -5.84 -5.92 7.94
N VAL A 76 -5.21 -5.85 6.77
CA VAL A 76 -3.86 -5.30 6.58
C VAL A 76 -4.04 -3.88 6.07
N LYS A 77 -3.57 -2.90 6.85
CA LYS A 77 -3.54 -1.51 6.43
C LYS A 77 -2.35 -1.29 5.50
N LEU A 78 -2.57 -0.54 4.42
CA LEU A 78 -1.58 -0.26 3.40
C LEU A 78 -1.52 1.25 3.13
N ALA A 79 -0.31 1.81 3.15
CA ALA A 79 -0.02 3.09 2.54
C ALA A 79 0.89 2.90 1.32
N ILE A 80 0.47 3.44 0.17
CA ILE A 80 1.23 3.48 -1.07
C ILE A 80 1.83 4.88 -1.18
N VAL A 81 3.15 4.99 -1.30
CA VAL A 81 3.88 6.26 -1.37
C VAL A 81 4.33 6.51 -2.80
N GLY A 82 3.97 7.67 -3.35
CA GLY A 82 4.31 8.05 -4.72
C GLY A 82 3.86 9.47 -5.08
N SER A 83 4.19 9.92 -6.29
CA SER A 83 3.87 11.26 -6.77
C SER A 83 2.42 11.38 -7.29
N PHE A 84 1.43 11.19 -6.41
CA PHE A 84 0.02 11.19 -6.79
C PHE A 84 -0.56 12.58 -7.06
N SER A 85 0.09 13.65 -6.58
CA SER A 85 -0.28 15.03 -6.88
C SER A 85 -0.23 15.38 -8.37
N GLN A 86 0.52 14.61 -9.17
CA GLN A 86 0.69 14.82 -10.62
C GLN A 86 -0.29 13.99 -11.47
N VAL A 87 -1.15 13.18 -10.85
CA VAL A 87 -2.10 12.32 -11.57
C VAL A 87 -3.17 13.16 -12.26
N THR A 88 -3.14 13.17 -13.60
CA THR A 88 -4.08 13.91 -14.45
C THR A 88 -5.36 13.12 -14.76
N ASN A 89 -5.28 11.78 -14.81
CA ASN A 89 -6.41 10.90 -15.07
C ASN A 89 -7.49 11.06 -13.98
N LYS A 90 -8.72 11.41 -14.40
CA LYS A 90 -9.83 11.67 -13.48
C LYS A 90 -10.25 10.43 -12.69
N SER A 91 -10.38 9.27 -13.34
CA SER A 91 -10.81 8.04 -12.68
C SER A 91 -9.81 7.60 -11.61
N LEU A 92 -8.51 7.65 -11.92
CA LEU A 92 -7.48 7.30 -10.93
C LEU A 92 -7.44 8.31 -9.77
N ARG A 93 -7.60 9.60 -10.06
CA ARG A 93 -7.65 10.65 -9.02
C ARG A 93 -8.87 10.47 -8.10
N ASP A 94 -10.04 10.17 -8.66
CA ASP A 94 -11.25 9.93 -7.86
C ASP A 94 -11.08 8.68 -6.99
N PHE A 95 -10.54 7.60 -7.56
CA PHE A 95 -10.23 6.36 -6.84
C PHE A 95 -9.25 6.56 -5.67
N ILE A 96 -8.18 7.31 -5.90
CA ILE A 96 -7.21 7.68 -4.86
C ILE A 96 -7.88 8.48 -3.74
N ARG A 97 -8.69 9.49 -4.11
CA ARG A 97 -9.41 10.33 -3.15
C ARG A 97 -10.39 9.51 -2.31
N GLU A 98 -11.15 8.62 -2.93
CA GLU A 98 -12.10 7.74 -2.25
C GLU A 98 -11.39 6.76 -1.31
N SER A 99 -10.29 6.15 -1.77
CA SER A 99 -9.45 5.28 -0.93
C SER A 99 -8.95 6.02 0.31
N ASN A 100 -8.43 7.25 0.14
CA ASN A 100 -7.91 8.09 1.22
C ASN A 100 -8.96 8.58 2.23
N GLN A 101 -10.26 8.44 1.94
CA GLN A 101 -11.36 8.69 2.89
C GLN A 101 -11.73 7.43 3.70
N GLY A 102 -11.23 6.26 3.28
CA GLY A 102 -11.36 5.00 3.99
C GLY A 102 -10.43 4.90 5.21
N ARG A 103 -10.27 3.66 5.71
CA ARG A 103 -9.53 3.37 6.95
C ARG A 103 -8.31 2.47 6.77
N ASP A 104 -8.26 1.75 5.65
CA ASP A 104 -7.30 0.66 5.45
C ASP A 104 -6.28 0.97 4.36
N ILE A 105 -6.67 1.71 3.31
CA ILE A 105 -5.82 1.99 2.15
C ILE A 105 -5.57 3.48 2.03
N PHE A 106 -4.31 3.86 1.93
CA PHE A 106 -3.88 5.25 1.78
C PHE A 106 -2.92 5.40 0.61
N PHE A 107 -3.09 6.47 -0.16
CA PHE A 107 -2.16 6.93 -1.18
C PHE A 107 -1.56 8.24 -0.68
N CYS A 108 -0.27 8.23 -0.40
CA CYS A 108 0.45 9.30 0.29
C CYS A 108 1.57 9.86 -0.60
N ASN A 109 1.93 11.12 -0.40
CA ASN A 109 3.04 11.75 -1.13
C ASN A 109 4.39 11.63 -0.40
N SER A 110 4.40 11.07 0.81
CA SER A 110 5.61 10.89 1.63
C SER A 110 5.47 9.75 2.64
N ASP A 111 6.61 9.23 3.12
CA ASP A 111 6.66 8.25 4.21
C ASP A 111 6.09 8.85 5.52
N ASP A 112 6.29 10.14 5.79
CA ASP A 112 5.75 10.81 6.98
C ASP A 112 4.21 10.83 6.99
N GLU A 113 3.59 11.18 5.87
CA GLU A 113 2.14 11.14 5.71
C GLU A 113 1.61 9.70 5.88
N ALA A 114 2.29 8.72 5.28
CA ALA A 114 1.95 7.31 5.40
C ALA A 114 1.99 6.81 6.84
N VAL A 115 3.05 7.14 7.59
CA VAL A 115 3.18 6.80 9.02
C VAL A 115 2.06 7.44 9.83
N GLN A 116 1.74 8.71 9.59
CA GLN A 116 0.64 9.39 10.28
C GLN A 116 -0.70 8.68 10.05
N ARG A 117 -1.04 8.36 8.79
CA ARG A 117 -2.29 7.68 8.44
C ARG A 117 -2.40 6.27 9.05
N LEU A 118 -1.30 5.52 9.06
CA LEU A 118 -1.27 4.14 9.57
C LEU A 118 -1.23 4.06 11.10
N ALA A 119 -0.76 5.13 11.75
CA ALA A 119 -0.73 5.28 13.20
C ALA A 119 -2.01 5.94 13.76
N MET A 120 -3.12 5.91 13.01
CA MET A 120 -4.45 6.30 13.48
C MET A 120 -5.37 5.10 13.71
#